data_AF-A0A2P4QHL4-F1
#
_entry.id   AF-A0A2P4QHL4-F1
#
_cell.length_a   1.000
_cell.length_b   1.000
_cell.length_c   1.000
_cell.angle_alpha   90.00
_cell.angle_beta   90.00
_cell.angle_gamma   90.00
#
_symmetry.space_group_name_H-M   'P 1'
#
loop_
_entity.id
_entity.type
_entity.pdbx_description
1 polymer ?
#
loop_
_entity_poly.entity_id
_entity_poly.type
_entity_poly.pdbx_seq_one_letter_code
_entity_poly.pdbx_strand_id
1 'polypeptide(L)'
;TYLFLAVVVYLMNLLIGLLNNAIEEDNNRVSYLIQKAEILAEIELFYLLPHQRRWQTWFPEVIHYYANVDKTRIEIERLIKEGEWDNKEFTEMREKLLEQLQIKYNPIGNEVILEKVKRLEEKLNIELEKLLEIHAK
;
A
#
# COMPACT_ATOMS: atom_id res chain seq x y z
N THR A 1 8.55 28.05 45.93
CA THR A 1 7.22 27.46 45.65
C THR A 1 6.62 27.98 44.36
N TYR A 2 6.46 29.29 44.17
CA TYR A 2 5.91 29.87 42.92
C TYR A 2 6.73 29.60 41.65
N LEU A 3 8.07 29.68 41.74
CA LEU A 3 8.96 29.35 40.61
C LEU A 3 8.83 27.88 40.17
N PHE A 4 8.68 26.98 41.14
CA PHE A 4 8.46 25.55 40.88
C PHE A 4 7.13 25.31 40.16
N LEU A 5 6.05 25.96 40.60
CA LEU A 5 4.75 25.91 39.92
C LEU A 5 4.83 26.46 38.48
N ALA A 6 5.54 27.57 38.27
CA ALA A 6 5.71 28.16 36.94
C ALA A 6 6.47 27.22 35.98
N VAL A 7 7.51 26.52 36.47
CA VAL A 7 8.25 25.53 35.69
C VAL A 7 7.37 24.33 35.32
N VAL A 8 6.54 23.83 36.25
CA VAL A 8 5.61 22.73 35.96
C VAL A 8 4.59 23.13 34.91
N VAL A 9 3.97 24.31 35.03
CA VAL A 9 2.99 24.79 34.04
C VAL A 9 3.65 24.96 32.66
N TYR A 10 4.85 25.52 32.62
CA TYR A 10 5.61 25.66 31.37
C TYR A 10 5.93 24.30 30.73
N LEU A 11 6.41 23.32 31.52
CA LEU A 11 6.71 21.97 31.04
C LEU A 11 5.45 21.24 30.56
N MET A 12 4.31 21.39 31.25
CA MET A 12 3.04 20.80 30.81
C MET A 12 2.57 21.39 29.48
N ASN A 13 2.65 22.71 29.32
CA ASN A 13 2.28 23.37 28.06
C ASN A 13 3.22 22.96 26.91
N LEU A 14 4.51 22.83 27.17
CA LEU A 14 5.48 22.34 26.21
C LEU A 14 5.19 20.88 25.83
N LEU A 15 4.93 20.01 26.83
CA LEU A 15 4.60 18.61 26.61
C LEU A 15 3.31 18.45 25.80
N ILE A 16 2.27 19.22 26.11
CA ILE A 16 0.99 19.21 25.38
C ILE A 16 1.22 19.65 23.92
N GLY A 17 2.03 20.69 23.68
CA GLY A 17 2.35 21.15 22.34
C GLY A 17 3.12 20.12 21.51
N LEU A 18 4.14 19.49 22.12
CA LEU A 18 4.91 18.42 21.47
C LEU A 18 4.04 17.18 21.19
N LEU A 19 3.19 16.80 22.14
CA LEU A 19 2.28 15.67 21.98
C LEU A 19 1.26 15.91 20.87
N ASN A 20 0.71 17.13 20.78
CA ASN A 20 -0.25 17.49 19.73
C ASN A 20 0.37 17.37 18.33
N ASN A 21 1.60 17.85 18.16
CA ASN A 21 2.32 17.73 16.88
C ASN A 21 2.59 16.26 16.51
N ALA A 22 2.99 15.44 17.48
CA ALA A 22 3.23 14.01 17.24
C ALA A 22 1.93 13.24 16.89
N ILE A 23 0.81 13.59 17.52
CA ILE A 23 -0.50 13.02 17.19
C ILE A 23 -0.94 13.44 15.78
N GLU A 24 -0.71 14.68 15.38
CA GLU A 24 -1.07 15.16 14.03
C GLU A 24 -0.26 14.43 12.94
N GLU A 25 1.02 14.17 13.19
CA GLU A 25 1.88 13.39 12.30
C GLU A 25 1.45 11.92 12.19
N ASP A 26 0.97 11.32 13.29
CA ASP A 26 0.53 9.91 13.35
C ASP A 26 -0.98 9.70 13.12
N ASN A 27 -1.75 10.76 12.83
CA ASN A 27 -3.18 10.66 12.47
C ASN A 27 -3.35 10.17 11.02
N ASN A 28 -2.72 9.04 10.71
CA ASN A 28 -2.84 8.37 9.43
C ASN A 28 -3.91 7.28 9.52
N ARG A 29 -5.03 7.53 8.85
CA ARG A 29 -6.14 6.56 8.72
C ARG A 29 -5.67 5.21 8.19
N VAL A 30 -4.65 5.17 7.34
CA VAL A 30 -4.09 3.93 6.79
C VAL A 30 -3.41 3.13 7.90
N SER A 31 -2.52 3.77 8.67
CA SER A 31 -1.83 3.14 9.81
C SER A 31 -2.81 2.60 10.84
N TYR A 32 -3.88 3.36 11.15
CA TYR A 32 -4.95 2.91 12.04
C TYR A 32 -5.63 1.62 11.54
N LEU A 33 -5.95 1.55 10.24
CA LEU A 33 -6.60 0.38 9.66
C LEU A 33 -5.67 -0.83 9.62
N ILE A 34 -4.37 -0.64 9.37
CA ILE A 34 -3.37 -1.70 9.41
C ILE A 34 -3.27 -2.28 10.83
N GLN A 35 -3.06 -1.44 11.84
CA GLN A 35 -2.99 -1.88 13.24
C GLN A 35 -4.28 -2.60 13.68
N LYS A 36 -5.44 -2.09 13.24
CA LYS A 36 -6.72 -2.73 13.52
C LYS A 36 -6.82 -4.13 12.89
N ALA A 37 -6.30 -4.32 11.67
CA ALA A 37 -6.27 -5.61 11.00
C ALA A 37 -5.29 -6.58 11.68
N GLU A 38 -4.12 -6.10 12.11
CA GLU A 38 -3.14 -6.90 12.85
C GLU A 38 -3.72 -7.42 14.18
N ILE A 39 -4.33 -6.55 14.96
CA ILE A 39 -4.98 -6.92 16.23
C ILE A 39 -6.10 -7.94 15.98
N LEU A 40 -6.88 -7.76 14.92
CA LEU A 40 -7.96 -8.69 14.58
C LEU A 40 -7.42 -10.08 14.21
N ALA A 41 -6.36 -10.15 13.40
CA ALA A 41 -5.70 -11.39 13.05
C ALA A 41 -5.12 -12.11 14.29
N GLU A 42 -4.56 -11.37 15.24
CA GLU A 42 -4.06 -11.93 16.50
C GLU A 42 -5.19 -12.52 17.34
N ILE A 43 -6.31 -11.80 17.47
CA ILE A 43 -7.52 -12.29 18.16
C ILE A 43 -8.03 -13.57 17.49
N GLU A 44 -8.12 -13.59 16.16
CA GLU A 44 -8.61 -14.74 15.41
C GLU A 44 -7.71 -15.98 15.57
N LEU A 45 -6.40 -15.79 15.59
CA LEU A 45 -5.45 -16.88 15.65
C LEU A 45 -5.30 -17.47 17.06
N PHE A 46 -5.27 -16.63 18.09
CA PHE A 46 -4.93 -17.04 19.46
C PHE A 46 -6.11 -17.09 20.43
N TYR A 47 -7.16 -16.30 20.21
CA TYR A 47 -8.20 -16.08 21.22
C TYR A 47 -9.57 -16.67 20.85
N LEU A 48 -9.76 -17.17 19.62
CA LEU A 48 -11.03 -17.77 19.19
C LEU A 48 -11.01 -19.30 19.19
N LEU A 49 -12.08 -19.90 19.74
CA LEU A 49 -12.30 -21.34 19.71
C LEU A 49 -12.66 -21.81 18.29
N PRO A 50 -12.38 -23.09 17.92
CA PRO A 50 -12.65 -23.60 16.58
C PRO A 50 -14.09 -23.43 16.10
N HIS A 51 -15.07 -23.45 17.00
CA HIS A 51 -16.47 -23.26 16.63
C HIS A 51 -16.83 -21.78 16.39
N GLN A 52 -16.19 -20.84 17.08
CA GLN A 52 -16.38 -19.39 16.89
C GLN A 52 -15.82 -18.93 15.55
N ARG A 53 -14.67 -19.49 15.12
CA ARG A 53 -14.09 -19.23 13.79
C ARG A 53 -14.94 -19.75 12.61
N ARG A 54 -15.90 -20.63 12.89
CA ARG A 54 -16.84 -21.17 11.89
C ARG A 54 -18.21 -20.48 11.93
N TRP A 55 -18.39 -19.46 12.77
CA TRP A 55 -19.62 -18.69 12.78
C TRP A 55 -19.68 -17.74 11.59
N GLN A 56 -20.49 -18.10 10.61
CA GLN A 56 -20.69 -17.31 9.38
C GLN A 56 -21.16 -15.88 9.65
N THR A 57 -21.86 -15.64 10.76
CA THR A 57 -22.30 -14.30 11.16
C THR A 57 -21.13 -13.40 11.55
N TRP A 58 -20.04 -13.96 12.08
CA TRP A 58 -18.84 -13.21 12.49
C TRP A 58 -17.73 -13.27 11.44
N PHE A 59 -17.65 -14.39 10.71
CA PHE A 59 -16.70 -14.64 9.61
C PHE A 59 -17.46 -15.03 8.35
N PRO A 60 -18.04 -14.05 7.64
CA PRO A 60 -18.73 -14.34 6.39
C PRO A 60 -17.74 -14.82 5.33
N GLU A 61 -18.17 -15.75 4.49
CA GLU A 61 -17.37 -16.24 3.36
C GLU A 61 -17.15 -15.15 2.29
N VAL A 62 -18.10 -14.21 2.17
CA VAL A 62 -18.07 -13.12 1.19
C VAL A 62 -18.39 -11.79 1.87
N ILE A 63 -17.57 -10.77 1.62
CA ILE A 63 -17.79 -9.39 2.09
C ILE A 63 -18.18 -8.52 0.90
N HIS A 64 -19.38 -7.94 0.95
CA HIS A 64 -19.83 -6.98 -0.05
C HIS A 64 -19.38 -5.58 0.35
N TYR A 65 -18.55 -4.94 -0.47
CA TYR A 65 -18.14 -3.55 -0.27
C TYR A 65 -18.67 -2.67 -1.40
N TYR A 66 -19.18 -1.50 -1.04
CA TYR A 66 -19.58 -0.50 -2.02
C TYR A 66 -18.38 0.32 -2.45
N ALA A 67 -17.97 0.18 -3.70
CA ALA A 67 -16.93 0.99 -4.31
C ALA A 67 -17.53 1.95 -5.34
N ASN A 68 -17.07 3.21 -5.33
CA ASN A 68 -17.47 4.18 -6.34
C ASN A 68 -16.73 3.89 -7.65
N VAL A 69 -17.48 3.68 -8.73
CA VAL A 69 -16.96 3.29 -10.05
C VAL A 69 -15.87 4.24 -10.57
N ASP A 70 -16.07 5.55 -10.45
CA ASP A 70 -15.13 6.54 -10.98
C ASP A 70 -13.82 6.55 -10.18
N LYS A 71 -13.90 6.51 -8.84
CA LYS A 71 -12.72 6.42 -7.98
C LYS A 71 -11.95 5.13 -8.21
N THR A 72 -12.66 4.01 -8.35
CA THR A 72 -12.03 2.71 -8.64
C THR A 72 -11.32 2.72 -9.98
N ARG A 73 -11.91 3.33 -11.01
CA ARG A 73 -11.26 3.45 -12.33
C ARG A 73 -9.94 4.22 -12.25
N ILE A 74 -9.96 5.40 -11.60
CA ILE A 74 -8.77 6.24 -11.42
C ILE A 74 -7.65 5.48 -10.71
N GLU A 75 -8.00 4.76 -9.64
CA GLU A 75 -7.01 4.02 -8.85
C GLU A 75 -6.42 2.84 -9.62
N ILE A 76 -7.22 2.11 -10.37
CA ILE A 76 -6.72 1.00 -11.20
C ILE A 76 -5.81 1.51 -12.32
N GLU A 77 -6.15 2.63 -12.96
CA GLU A 77 -5.27 3.27 -13.94
C GLU A 77 -3.93 3.72 -13.33
N ARG A 78 -3.96 4.24 -12.08
CA ARG A 78 -2.75 4.57 -11.31
C ARG A 78 -1.89 3.33 -11.07
N LEU A 79 -2.48 2.24 -10.55
CA LEU A 79 -1.78 0.98 -10.28
C LEU A 79 -1.17 0.37 -11.55
N ILE A 80 -1.88 0.46 -12.68
CA ILE A 80 -1.38 0.00 -13.98
C ILE A 80 -0.15 0.82 -14.39
N LYS A 81 -0.21 2.14 -14.24
CA LYS A 81 0.89 3.04 -14.61
C LYS A 81 2.13 2.82 -13.74
N GLU A 82 1.93 2.53 -12.45
CA GLU A 82 3.00 2.27 -11.48
C GLU A 82 3.54 0.83 -11.57
N GLY A 83 2.87 -0.05 -12.32
CA GLY A 83 3.25 -1.46 -12.46
C GLY A 83 2.86 -2.33 -11.27
N GLU A 84 2.10 -1.79 -10.31
CA GLU A 84 1.64 -2.49 -9.11
C GLU A 84 0.39 -3.34 -9.37
N TRP A 85 -0.26 -3.16 -10.54
CA TRP A 85 -1.47 -3.89 -10.87
C TRP A 85 -1.23 -5.41 -11.01
N ASP A 86 -0.15 -5.84 -11.69
CA ASP A 86 0.07 -7.23 -12.06
C ASP A 86 0.59 -8.15 -10.94
N ASN A 87 -0.32 -8.50 -10.04
CA ASN A 87 -0.21 -9.64 -9.11
C ASN A 87 -0.63 -10.96 -9.81
N LYS A 88 0.10 -12.05 -9.61
CA LYS A 88 -0.24 -13.41 -10.10
C LYS A 88 -1.50 -14.02 -9.47
N GLU A 89 -2.00 -13.44 -8.38
CA GLU A 89 -3.19 -13.88 -7.67
C GLU A 89 -4.46 -13.24 -8.27
N PHE A 90 -5.56 -13.98 -8.24
CA PHE A 90 -6.91 -13.52 -8.63
C PHE A 90 -7.04 -12.97 -10.07
N THR A 91 -6.26 -13.49 -11.02
CA THR A 91 -6.28 -13.06 -12.43
C THR A 91 -7.69 -12.99 -13.03
N GLU A 92 -8.51 -14.03 -12.84
CA GLU A 92 -9.88 -14.08 -13.37
C GLU A 92 -10.77 -12.96 -12.81
N MET A 93 -10.63 -12.65 -11.52
CA MET A 93 -11.42 -11.59 -10.88
C MET A 93 -11.00 -10.21 -11.36
N ARG A 94 -9.70 -10.01 -11.60
CA ARG A 94 -9.15 -8.75 -12.12
C ARG A 94 -9.60 -8.50 -13.56
N GLU A 95 -9.60 -9.52 -14.41
CA GLU A 95 -10.11 -9.42 -15.79
C GLU A 95 -11.59 -9.04 -15.80
N LYS A 96 -12.43 -9.71 -14.99
CA LYS A 96 -13.84 -9.35 -14.83
C LYS A 96 -14.04 -7.92 -14.33
N LEU A 97 -13.21 -7.47 -13.39
CA LEU A 97 -13.28 -6.10 -12.88
C LEU A 97 -12.94 -5.07 -13.97
N LEU A 98 -11.90 -5.31 -14.77
CA LEU A 98 -11.52 -4.45 -15.89
C LEU A 98 -12.64 -4.38 -16.95
N GLU A 99 -13.27 -5.52 -17.25
CA GLU A 99 -14.43 -5.59 -18.14
C GLU A 99 -15.60 -4.75 -17.61
N GLN A 100 -15.96 -4.92 -16.33
CA GLN A 100 -17.04 -4.15 -15.69
C GLN A 100 -16.76 -2.65 -15.65
N LEU A 101 -15.50 -2.26 -15.43
CA LEU A 101 -15.09 -0.85 -15.39
C LEU A 101 -14.82 -0.26 -16.79
N GLN A 102 -14.87 -1.08 -17.84
CA GLN A 102 -14.59 -0.74 -19.23
C GLN A 102 -13.17 -0.20 -19.44
N ILE A 103 -12.20 -0.71 -18.68
CA ILE A 103 -10.79 -0.32 -18.76
C ILE A 103 -10.10 -1.21 -19.79
N LYS A 104 -9.53 -0.61 -20.84
CA LYS A 104 -8.71 -1.33 -21.82
C LYS A 104 -7.32 -1.56 -21.25
N TYR A 105 -7.10 -2.74 -20.67
CA TYR A 105 -5.80 -3.19 -20.19
C TYR A 105 -5.31 -4.37 -21.03
N ASN A 106 -4.07 -4.30 -21.54
CA ASN A 106 -3.43 -5.41 -22.24
C ASN A 106 -2.19 -5.87 -21.44
N PRO A 107 -2.31 -6.91 -20.59
CA PRO A 107 -1.20 -7.37 -19.75
C PRO A 107 0.00 -7.82 -20.59
N ILE A 108 -0.25 -8.44 -21.75
CA ILE A 108 0.77 -8.97 -22.66
C ILE A 108 1.64 -7.84 -23.22
N GLY A 109 1.05 -6.67 -23.48
CA GLY A 109 1.80 -5.52 -23.99
C GLY A 109 2.82 -5.01 -22.98
N ASN A 110 2.44 -4.92 -21.70
CA ASN A 110 3.27 -4.35 -20.66
C ASN A 110 4.44 -5.27 -20.28
N GLU A 111 4.22 -6.58 -20.17
CA GLU A 111 5.32 -7.53 -19.93
C GLU A 111 6.34 -7.51 -21.08
N VAL A 112 5.88 -7.50 -22.33
CA VAL A 112 6.76 -7.45 -23.51
C VAL A 112 7.51 -6.12 -23.59
N ILE A 113 6.86 -5.00 -23.23
CA ILE A 113 7.51 -3.69 -23.18
C ILE A 113 8.55 -3.65 -22.05
N LEU A 114 8.22 -4.13 -20.84
CA LEU A 114 9.15 -4.16 -19.71
C LEU A 114 10.38 -5.02 -20.01
N GLU A 115 10.19 -6.18 -20.63
CA GLU A 115 11.28 -7.06 -21.04
C GLU A 115 12.14 -6.43 -22.16
N LYS A 116 11.54 -5.67 -23.07
CA LYS A 116 12.28 -4.87 -24.07
C LYS A 116 13.07 -3.73 -23.42
N VAL A 117 12.50 -3.03 -22.43
CA VAL A 117 13.16 -1.94 -21.70
C VAL A 117 14.37 -2.45 -20.93
N LYS A 118 14.23 -3.56 -20.18
CA LYS A 118 15.36 -4.20 -19.48
C LYS A 118 16.50 -4.57 -20.44
N ARG A 119 16.18 -5.17 -21.59
CA ARG A 119 17.18 -5.50 -22.63
C ARG A 119 17.87 -4.27 -23.21
N LEU A 120 17.20 -3.12 -23.26
CA LEU A 120 17.78 -1.86 -23.74
C LEU A 120 18.70 -1.22 -22.68
N GLU A 121 18.29 -1.22 -21.42
CA GLU A 121 19.13 -0.75 -20.31
C GLU A 121 20.43 -1.56 -20.21
N GLU A 122 20.33 -2.88 -20.32
CA GLU A 122 21.50 -3.76 -20.26
C GLU A 122 22.46 -3.53 -21.43
N LYS A 123 21.93 -3.32 -22.64
CA LYS A 123 22.75 -2.91 -23.80
C LYS A 123 23.40 -1.55 -23.62
N LEU A 124 22.69 -0.58 -23.04
CA LEU A 124 23.22 0.76 -22.81
C LEU A 124 24.38 0.74 -21.81
N ASN A 125 24.25 -0.03 -20.72
CA ASN A 125 25.32 -0.18 -19.73
C ASN A 125 26.57 -0.82 -20.33
N ILE A 126 26.42 -1.88 -21.12
CA ILE A 126 27.56 -2.52 -21.81
C ILE A 126 28.27 -1.53 -22.75
N GLU A 127 27.52 -0.69 -23.47
CA GLU A 127 28.11 0.28 -24.40
C GLU A 127 28.81 1.43 -23.67
N LEU A 128 28.28 1.87 -22.52
CA LEU A 128 28.91 2.85 -21.65
C LEU A 128 30.24 2.33 -21.07
N GLU A 129 30.29 1.07 -20.64
CA GLU A 129 31.53 0.44 -20.15
C GLU A 129 32.63 0.44 -21.22
N LYS A 130 32.30 0.07 -22.47
CA LYS A 130 33.26 0.10 -23.58
C LYS A 130 33.78 1.52 -23.86
N LEU A 131 32.91 2.53 -23.81
CA LEU A 131 33.31 3.93 -24.05
C LEU A 131 34.26 4.44 -22.96
N LEU A 132 34.04 4.04 -21.71
CA LEU A 132 34.93 4.37 -20.59
C LEU A 132 36.30 3.70 -20.74
N GLU A 133 36.36 2.44 -21.18
CA GLU A 133 37.64 1.76 -21.45
C GLU A 133 38.43 2.38 -22.60
N ILE A 134 37.75 2.91 -23.63
CA ILE A 134 38.39 3.60 -24.76
C ILE A 134 38.97 4.95 -24.35
N HIS A 135 38.30 5.70 -23.47
CA HIS A 135 38.79 7.00 -22.99
C HIS A 135 39.84 6.90 -21.86
N ALA A 136 39.95 5.76 -21.20
CA ALA A 136 40.95 5.52 -20.14
C ALA A 136 42.33 5.09 -20.68
N LYS A 137 42.50 5.01 -22.00
CA LYS A 137 43.70 4.52 -22.70
C LYS A 137 44.36 5.63 -23.51
#